data_AF-A1ZSQ4-F1
#
_entry.id   AF-A1ZSQ4-F1
#
_cell.length_a   1.000
_cell.length_b   1.000
_cell.length_c   1.000
_cell.angle_alpha   90.00
_cell.angle_beta   90.00
_cell.angle_gamma   90.00
#
_symmetry.space_group_name_H-M   'P 1'
#
loop_
_entity.id
_entity.type
_entity.pdbx_description
1 polymer ?
#
loop_
_entity_poly.entity_id
_entity_poly.type
_entity_poly.pdbx_seq_one_letter_code
_entity_poly.pdbx_strand_id
1 'polypeptide(L)'
;MTRIRYGDCEICGREKSLSFHHLIPCNLHKKKLFLRKFGKEEMKTRGLNLCRMCHSTIHKFFELKDLGLHYNTKDKLMENEKFANYVKWVKKQK
;
A
#
# COMPACT_ATOMS: atom_id res chain seq x y z
N MET A 1 6.00 24.05 -1.54
CA MET A 1 4.64 23.75 -2.05
C MET A 1 4.58 22.29 -2.49
N THR A 2 4.20 21.37 -1.61
CA THR A 2 3.99 19.96 -1.99
C THR A 2 2.72 19.88 -2.82
N ARG A 3 2.84 19.62 -4.12
CA ARG A 3 1.70 19.34 -5.01
C ARG A 3 0.91 18.17 -4.41
N ILE A 4 -0.25 18.46 -3.84
CA ILE A 4 -1.20 17.44 -3.43
C ILE A 4 -1.71 16.80 -4.73
N ARG A 5 -1.39 15.52 -4.93
CA ARG A 5 -1.86 14.78 -6.10
C ARG A 5 -3.29 14.35 -5.83
N TYR A 6 -4.23 14.87 -6.61
CA TYR A 6 -5.62 14.43 -6.59
C TYR A 6 -5.84 13.38 -7.68
N GLY A 7 -6.66 12.37 -7.40
CA GLY A 7 -7.01 11.33 -8.35
C GLY A 7 -7.61 10.10 -7.69
N ASP A 8 -7.78 9.03 -8.46
CA ASP A 8 -8.38 7.79 -7.98
C ASP A 8 -7.42 6.95 -7.14
N CYS A 9 -7.87 6.61 -5.93
CA CYS A 9 -7.15 5.69 -5.06
C CYS A 9 -7.09 4.29 -5.72
N GLU A 10 -5.89 3.74 -5.87
CA GLU A 10 -5.70 2.46 -6.57
C GLU A 10 -6.36 1.26 -5.86
N ILE A 11 -6.75 1.42 -4.59
CA ILE A 11 -7.44 0.39 -3.79
C ILE A 11 -8.96 0.60 -3.76
N CYS A 12 -9.44 1.76 -3.29
CA CYS A 12 -10.88 1.98 -3.13
C CYS A 12 -11.57 2.63 -4.35
N GLY A 13 -10.80 3.15 -5.31
CA GLY A 13 -11.33 3.79 -6.52
C GLY A 13 -12.06 5.11 -6.27
N ARG A 14 -11.77 5.79 -5.15
CA ARG A 14 -12.34 7.11 -4.83
C ARG A 14 -11.38 8.20 -5.26
N GLU A 15 -11.93 9.29 -5.79
CA GLU A 15 -11.19 10.51 -6.10
C GLU A 15 -10.91 11.30 -4.81
N LYS A 16 -9.64 11.33 -4.38
CA LYS A 16 -9.18 12.03 -3.18
C LYS A 16 -7.73 12.50 -3.35
N SER A 17 -7.21 13.20 -2.34
CA SER A 17 -5.77 13.41 -2.21
C SER A 17 -5.04 12.08 -1.98
N LEU A 18 -4.08 11.81 -2.84
CA LEU A 18 -3.31 10.58 -2.87
C LEU A 18 -1.91 10.81 -2.31
N SER A 19 -1.41 9.78 -1.66
CA SER A 19 -0.03 9.66 -1.20
C SER A 19 0.55 8.36 -1.72
N PHE A 20 1.82 8.39 -2.14
CA PHE A 20 2.50 7.18 -2.57
C PHE A 20 2.85 6.33 -1.34
N HIS A 21 2.30 5.12 -1.30
CA HIS A 21 2.52 4.15 -0.24
C HIS A 21 3.43 3.02 -0.76
N HIS A 22 4.56 2.82 -0.11
CA HIS A 22 5.50 1.75 -0.44
C HIS A 22 4.99 0.42 0.13
N LEU A 23 4.73 -0.56 -0.74
CA LEU A 23 4.32 -1.90 -0.33
C LEU A 23 5.48 -2.74 0.20
N ILE A 24 6.71 -2.35 -0.14
CA ILE A 24 7.92 -2.86 0.52
C ILE A 24 8.50 -1.70 1.34
N PRO A 25 8.26 -1.67 2.66
CA PRO A 25 8.72 -0.57 3.50
C PRO A 25 10.21 -0.32 3.39
N CYS A 26 10.62 0.95 3.32
CA CYS A 26 12.03 1.35 3.20
C CYS A 26 12.91 0.78 4.31
N ASN A 27 12.36 0.59 5.51
CA ASN A 27 13.05 -0.03 6.66
C ASN A 27 13.50 -1.47 6.37
N LEU A 28 12.87 -2.15 5.41
CA LEU A 28 13.20 -3.52 5.01
C LEU A 28 14.18 -3.58 3.84
N HIS A 29 14.42 -2.48 3.12
CA HIS A 29 15.31 -2.45 1.96
C HIS A 29 16.77 -2.80 2.31
N LYS A 30 17.18 -2.61 3.57
CA LYS A 30 18.53 -2.97 4.05
C LYS A 30 18.65 -4.44 4.44
N LYS A 31 17.54 -5.18 4.57
CA LYS A 31 17.57 -6.58 5.02
C LYS A 31 18.00 -7.48 3.88
N LYS A 32 18.98 -8.36 4.13
CA LYS A 32 19.51 -9.32 3.14
C LYS A 32 18.42 -10.16 2.48
N LEU A 33 17.39 -10.57 3.24
CA LEU A 33 16.24 -11.31 2.72
C LEU A 33 15.54 -10.54 1.59
N PHE A 34 15.26 -9.26 1.79
CA PHE A 34 14.55 -8.42 0.82
C PHE A 34 15.44 -8.06 -0.36
N LEU A 35 16.71 -7.75 -0.14
CA LEU A 35 17.68 -7.49 -1.21
C LEU A 35 17.89 -8.68 -2.15
N ARG A 36 17.82 -9.91 -1.63
CA ARG A 36 17.91 -11.13 -2.44
C ARG A 36 16.62 -11.44 -3.18
N LYS A 37 15.47 -11.08 -2.60
CA LYS A 37 14.14 -11.43 -3.13
C LYS A 37 13.60 -10.38 -4.10
N PHE A 38 13.95 -9.12 -3.87
CA PHE A 38 13.50 -7.95 -4.62
C PHE A 38 14.70 -7.03 -4.89
N GLY A 39 14.85 -6.60 -6.14
CA GLY A 39 15.90 -5.65 -6.49
C GLY A 39 15.72 -4.30 -5.77
N LYS A 40 16.80 -3.53 -5.57
CA LYS A 40 16.71 -2.20 -4.91
C LYS A 40 15.72 -1.27 -5.60
N GLU A 41 15.72 -1.26 -6.93
CA GLU A 41 14.82 -0.40 -7.72
C GLU A 41 13.37 -0.88 -7.63
N GLU A 42 13.14 -2.19 -7.72
CA GLU A 42 11.82 -2.80 -7.55
C GLU A 42 11.21 -2.46 -6.18
N MET A 43 12.02 -2.48 -5.11
CA MET A 43 11.54 -2.13 -3.78
C MET A 43 11.16 -0.65 -3.62
N LYS A 44 11.76 0.25 -4.40
CA LYS A 44 11.42 1.69 -4.41
C LYS A 44 10.18 1.98 -5.23
N THR A 45 10.04 1.33 -6.38
CA THR A 45 8.94 1.59 -7.33
C THR A 45 7.66 0.83 -6.97
N ARG A 46 7.77 -0.28 -6.22
CA ARG A 46 6.63 -1.07 -5.78
C ARG A 46 5.85 -0.37 -4.66
N GLY A 47 4.87 0.40 -5.09
CA GLY A 47 3.92 1.10 -4.24
C GLY A 47 2.63 1.42 -4.96
N LEU A 48 1.69 2.02 -4.24
CA LEU A 48 0.38 2.42 -4.76
C LEU A 48 0.07 3.85 -4.32
N ASN A 49 -0.67 4.58 -5.14
CA ASN A 49 -1.22 5.88 -4.83
C ASN A 49 -2.54 5.70 -4.06
N LEU A 50 -2.48 5.98 -2.78
CA LEU A 50 -3.57 5.70 -1.86
C LEU A 50 -4.10 6.95 -1.20
N CYS A 51 -5.41 7.00 -1.01
CA CYS A 51 -6.03 7.99 -0.13
C CYS A 51 -5.59 7.77 1.33
N ARG A 52 -5.66 8.82 2.15
CA ARG A 52 -5.28 8.78 3.57
C ARG A 52 -5.89 7.62 4.35
N MET A 53 -7.17 7.30 4.11
CA MET A 53 -7.85 6.19 4.79
C MET A 53 -7.23 4.84 4.41
N CYS A 54 -7.12 4.53 3.12
CA CYS A 54 -6.51 3.27 2.68
C CYS A 54 -5.05 3.14 3.14
N HIS A 55 -4.28 4.23 3.06
CA HIS A 55 -2.88 4.23 3.51
C HIS A 55 -2.78 3.89 5.01
N SER A 56 -3.50 4.62 5.86
CA SER A 56 -3.47 4.37 7.30
C SER A 56 -3.98 2.97 7.68
N THR A 57 -4.95 2.44 6.94
CA THR A 57 -5.45 1.08 7.18
C THR A 57 -4.43 0.00 6.86
N ILE A 58 -3.63 0.14 5.80
CA ILE A 58 -2.61 -0.87 5.49
C ILE A 58 -1.66 -1.07 6.68
N HIS A 59 -1.19 0.02 7.28
CA HIS A 59 -0.33 -0.05 8.47
C HIS A 59 -1.03 -0.57 9.73
N LYS A 60 -2.37 -0.56 9.77
CA LYS A 60 -3.15 -1.15 10.88
C LYS A 60 -3.41 -2.64 10.69
N PHE A 61 -3.51 -3.10 9.44
CA PHE A 61 -3.84 -4.49 9.11
C PHE A 61 -2.61 -5.35 8.89
N PHE A 62 -1.53 -4.77 8.39
CA PHE A 62 -0.33 -5.50 8.02
C PHE A 62 0.88 -4.92 8.73
N GLU A 63 1.55 -5.77 9.51
CA GLU A 63 2.88 -5.51 10.04
C GLU A 63 3.87 -5.31 8.88
N LEU A 64 4.93 -4.51 9.11
CA LEU A 64 5.89 -4.15 8.06
C LEU A 64 6.45 -5.39 7.34
N LYS A 65 6.84 -6.42 8.10
CA LYS A 65 7.43 -7.64 7.54
C LYS A 65 6.44 -8.41 6.68
N ASP A 66 5.21 -8.60 7.17
CA ASP A 66 4.15 -9.30 6.45
C ASP A 66 3.73 -8.55 5.19
N LEU A 67 3.62 -7.22 5.27
CA LEU A 67 3.35 -6.38 4.12
C LEU A 67 4.38 -6.59 3.01
N GLY A 68 5.66 -6.55 3.36
CA GLY A 68 6.73 -6.70 2.37
C GLY A 68 6.90 -8.13 1.81
N LEU A 69 6.58 -9.18 2.60
CA LEU A 69 6.78 -10.57 2.19
C LEU A 69 5.55 -11.19 1.52
N HIS A 70 4.38 -10.96 2.10
CA HIS A 70 3.14 -11.64 1.77
C HIS A 70 2.12 -10.71 1.11
N TYR A 71 2.10 -9.41 1.42
CA TYR A 71 1.08 -8.48 0.90
C TYR A 71 1.66 -7.34 0.04
N ASN A 72 2.72 -7.66 -0.71
CA ASN A 72 3.52 -6.67 -1.42
C ASN A 72 2.95 -6.24 -2.79
N THR A 73 1.70 -6.57 -3.09
CA THR A 73 1.00 -6.19 -4.33
C THR A 73 -0.46 -5.91 -4.03
N LYS A 74 -1.14 -5.17 -4.92
CA LYS A 74 -2.58 -4.87 -4.78
C LYS A 74 -3.41 -6.15 -4.66
N ASP A 75 -3.18 -7.12 -5.52
CA ASP A 75 -3.94 -8.37 -5.53
C ASP A 75 -3.81 -9.11 -4.20
N LYS A 76 -2.58 -9.26 -3.69
CA LYS A 76 -2.36 -9.91 -2.39
C LYS A 76 -3.02 -9.17 -1.23
N LEU A 77 -2.99 -7.84 -1.23
CA LEU A 77 -3.74 -7.06 -0.22
C LEU A 77 -5.24 -7.40 -0.25
N MET A 78 -5.80 -7.56 -1.45
CA MET A 78 -7.22 -7.87 -1.65
C MET A 78 -7.57 -9.33 -1.37
N GLU A 79 -6.60 -10.24 -1.35
CA GLU A 79 -6.81 -11.64 -0.90
C GLU A 79 -7.16 -11.70 0.60
N ASN A 80 -6.74 -10.72 1.40
CA ASN A 80 -7.14 -10.65 2.79
C ASN A 80 -8.60 -10.19 2.91
N GLU A 81 -9.48 -11.10 3.32
CA GLU A 81 -10.93 -10.85 3.42
C GLU A 81 -11.27 -9.64 4.28
N LYS A 82 -10.57 -9.46 5.41
CA LYS A 82 -10.84 -8.34 6.32
C LYS A 82 -10.46 -7.01 5.66
N PHE A 83 -9.34 -6.97 4.96
CA PHE A 83 -8.92 -5.79 4.19
C PHE A 83 -9.88 -5.52 3.03
N ALA A 84 -10.24 -6.53 2.24
CA ALA A 84 -11.19 -6.38 1.13
C ALA A 84 -12.56 -5.87 1.59
N ASN A 85 -13.08 -6.38 2.71
CA ASN A 85 -14.32 -5.89 3.31
C ASN A 85 -14.20 -4.45 3.78
N TYR A 86 -13.06 -4.09 4.38
CA TYR A 86 -12.79 -2.69 4.74
C TYR A 86 -12.77 -1.80 3.49
N VAL A 87 -12.12 -2.21 2.40
CA VAL A 87 -12.09 -1.45 1.13
C VAL A 87 -13.49 -1.25 0.55
N LYS A 88 -14.34 -2.28 0.57
CA LYS A 88 -15.75 -2.18 0.16
C LYS A 88 -16.52 -1.17 0.99
N TRP A 89 -16.29 -1.14 2.30
CA TRP A 89 -16.89 -0.14 3.19
C TRP A 89 -16.36 1.27 2.91
N VAL A 90 -15.04 1.42 2.75
CA VAL A 90 -14.38 2.71 2.43
C VAL A 90 -14.90 3.30 1.12
N LYS A 91 -15.14 2.46 0.11
CA LYS A 91 -15.69 2.90 -1.17
C LYS A 91 -17.03 3.63 -1.04
N LYS A 92 -17.82 3.29 0.00
CA LYS A 92 -19.11 3.92 0.30
C LYS A 92 -18.99 5.17 1.18
N GLN A 93 -17.82 5.44 1.76
CA GLN A 93 -17.60 6.62 2.60
C GLN A 93 -17.37 7.85 1.71
N LYS A 94 -18.04 8.97 2.04
CA LYS A 94 -17.90 10.27 1.35
C LYS A 94 -16.48 10.85 1.47
#